data_AF-A0AA38RTS6-F1
#
_entry.id   AF-A0AA38RTS6-F1
#
_cell.length_a   1.000
_cell.length_b   1.000
_cell.length_c   1.000
_cell.angle_alpha   90.00
_cell.angle_beta   90.00
_cell.angle_gamma   90.00
#
_symmetry.space_group_name_H-M   'P 1'
#
loop_
_entity.id
_entity.type
_entity.pdbx_description
1 polymer ?
#
loop_
_entity_poly.entity_id
_entity_poly.type
_entity_poly.pdbx_seq_one_letter_code
_entity_poly.pdbx_strand_id
1 'polypeptide(L)'
;MSARANILADNGGQFGWFSKIGATNEAVNVLNDQPVLFTILIVVLLAVTLQCLLIWYIHYATMKPEQKKKKEPKKDATKPPAKRLPFLRA
;
A
#
# COMPACT_ATOMS: atom_id res chain seq x y z
N MET A 1 34.46 -6.57 -27.03
CA MET A 1 33.00 -6.69 -26.76
C MET A 1 32.26 -6.06 -27.93
N SER A 2 31.36 -6.81 -28.55
CA SER A 2 30.75 -6.50 -29.86
C SER A 2 29.85 -5.26 -29.80
N ALA A 3 29.86 -4.42 -30.85
CA ALA A 3 29.09 -3.19 -30.99
C ALA A 3 27.58 -3.32 -30.69
N ARG A 4 27.04 -4.54 -30.72
CA ARG A 4 25.66 -4.86 -30.29
C ARG A 4 25.41 -4.70 -28.79
N ALA A 5 26.43 -4.80 -27.94
CA ALA A 5 26.32 -4.54 -26.51
C ALA A 5 26.16 -3.04 -26.20
N ASN A 6 26.77 -2.16 -26.99
CA ASN A 6 26.69 -0.71 -26.79
C ASN A 6 25.34 -0.11 -27.21
N ILE A 7 24.62 -0.70 -28.18
CA ILE A 7 23.29 -0.23 -28.59
C ILE A 7 22.23 -0.50 -27.50
N LEU A 8 22.39 -1.57 -26.72
CA LEU A 8 21.53 -1.86 -25.56
C LEU A 8 21.79 -0.89 -24.39
N ALA A 9 23.03 -0.45 -24.23
CA ALA A 9 23.45 0.48 -23.18
C ALA A 9 23.03 1.95 -23.47
N ASP A 10 23.06 2.40 -24.73
CA ASP A 10 22.75 3.79 -25.12
C ASP A 10 21.25 4.17 -24.94
N ASN A 11 20.35 3.18 -24.95
CA ASN A 11 18.90 3.37 -24.74
C ASN A 11 18.35 2.74 -23.44
N GLY A 12 19.21 2.10 -22.63
CA GLY A 12 18.83 1.45 -21.37
C GLY A 12 17.97 0.18 -21.51
N GLY A 13 17.89 -0.44 -22.69
CA GLY A 13 17.04 -1.62 -22.92
C GLY A 13 15.54 -1.38 -22.67
N GLN A 14 14.76 -2.46 -22.58
CA GLN A 14 13.30 -2.39 -22.34
C GLN A 14 12.95 -1.72 -21.00
N PHE A 15 13.87 -1.77 -20.03
CA PHE A 15 13.70 -1.20 -18.70
C PHE A 15 14.44 0.13 -18.47
N GLY A 16 14.96 0.80 -19.50
CA GLY A 16 15.73 2.05 -19.36
C GLY A 16 14.98 3.22 -18.72
N TRP A 17 13.63 3.18 -18.75
CA TRP A 17 12.78 4.15 -18.06
C TRP A 17 12.73 3.95 -16.54
N PHE A 18 13.13 2.78 -16.02
CA PHE A 18 13.23 2.56 -14.57
C PHE A 18 14.26 3.48 -13.92
N SER A 19 15.33 3.85 -14.62
CA SER A 19 16.27 4.87 -14.14
C SER A 19 15.61 6.24 -13.94
N LYS A 20 14.52 6.56 -14.66
CA LYS A 20 13.75 7.81 -14.45
C LYS A 20 12.88 7.79 -13.18
N ILE A 21 12.60 6.59 -12.66
CA ILE A 21 11.83 6.37 -11.42
C ILE A 21 12.76 6.18 -10.22
N GLY A 22 14.08 6.26 -10.44
CA GLY A 22 15.11 6.16 -9.41
C GLY A 22 15.69 4.75 -9.23
N ALA A 23 15.48 3.83 -10.18
CA ALA A 23 16.19 2.56 -10.17
C ALA A 23 17.68 2.76 -10.45
N THR A 24 18.53 1.99 -9.75
CA THR A 24 19.96 1.97 -10.02
C THR A 24 20.23 1.31 -11.37
N ASN A 25 21.32 1.71 -12.05
CA ASN A 25 21.69 1.12 -13.34
C ASN A 25 21.94 -0.41 -13.23
N GLU A 26 22.38 -0.89 -12.07
CA GLU A 26 22.51 -2.32 -11.78
C GLU A 26 21.15 -3.02 -11.73
N ALA A 27 20.14 -2.41 -11.09
CA ALA A 27 18.79 -2.95 -11.06
C ALA A 27 18.19 -2.99 -12.48
N VAL A 28 18.42 -1.96 -13.29
CA VAL A 28 17.97 -1.93 -14.70
C VAL A 28 18.63 -3.02 -15.53
N ASN A 29 19.92 -3.30 -15.31
CA ASN A 29 20.61 -4.39 -16.00
C ASN A 29 20.09 -5.77 -15.57
N VAL A 30 19.88 -6.02 -14.27
CA VAL A 30 19.29 -7.29 -13.79
C VAL A 30 17.88 -7.50 -14.34
N LEU A 31 17.08 -6.43 -14.41
CA LEU A 31 15.75 -6.48 -15.01
C LEU A 31 15.80 -6.80 -16.51
N ASN A 32 16.75 -6.22 -17.24
CA ASN A 32 16.95 -6.48 -18.66
C ASN A 32 17.50 -7.91 -18.92
N ASP A 33 18.36 -8.43 -18.04
CA ASP A 33 18.94 -9.79 -18.16
C ASP A 33 17.91 -10.89 -17.86
N GLN A 34 16.93 -10.61 -16.99
CA GLN A 34 15.92 -11.59 -16.57
C GLN A 34 14.51 -10.97 -16.59
N PRO A 35 13.90 -10.80 -17.78
CA PRO A 35 12.58 -10.18 -17.89
C PRO A 35 11.49 -10.93 -17.11
N VAL A 36 11.64 -12.24 -16.91
CA VAL A 36 10.72 -13.07 -16.10
C VAL A 36 10.74 -12.66 -14.61
N LEU A 37 11.89 -12.21 -14.08
CA LEU A 37 12.02 -11.76 -12.69
C LEU A 37 11.12 -10.55 -12.44
N PHE A 38 11.06 -9.61 -13.39
CA PHE A 38 10.17 -8.45 -13.32
C PHE A 38 8.69 -8.86 -13.27
N THR A 39 8.29 -9.78 -14.15
CA THR A 39 6.90 -10.28 -14.17
C THR A 39 6.52 -10.93 -12.86
N ILE A 40 7.41 -11.75 -12.27
CA ILE A 40 7.17 -12.39 -10.97
C ILE A 40 6.98 -11.34 -9.87
N LEU A 41 7.83 -10.31 -9.81
CA LEU A 41 7.70 -9.23 -8.82
C LEU A 41 6.34 -8.54 -8.91
N ILE A 42 5.86 -8.25 -10.12
CA ILE A 42 4.53 -7.64 -10.34
C ILE A 42 3.41 -8.62 -9.94
N VAL A 43 3.50 -9.89 -10.32
CA VAL A 43 2.50 -10.91 -9.97
C VAL A 43 2.42 -11.09 -8.46
N VAL A 44 3.54 -11.13 -7.74
CA VAL A 44 3.57 -11.22 -6.28
C VAL A 44 2.93 -9.99 -5.65
N LEU A 45 3.26 -8.77 -6.13
CA LEU A 45 2.65 -7.54 -5.63
C LEU A 45 1.12 -7.53 -5.81
N LEU A 46 0.64 -7.99 -6.97
CA LEU A 46 -0.80 -8.13 -7.24
C LEU A 46 -1.44 -9.21 -6.36
N ALA A 47 -0.80 -10.36 -6.20
CA ALA A 47 -1.30 -11.44 -5.36
C ALA A 47 -1.43 -11.02 -3.89
N VAL A 48 -0.41 -10.32 -3.35
CA VAL A 48 -0.44 -9.78 -1.98
C VAL A 48 -1.54 -8.73 -1.84
N THR A 49 -1.67 -7.80 -2.82
CA THR A 49 -2.73 -6.79 -2.80
C THR A 49 -4.12 -7.42 -2.79
N LEU A 50 -4.35 -8.42 -3.65
CA LEU A 50 -5.60 -9.18 -3.69
C LEU A 50 -5.85 -9.93 -2.38
N GLN A 51 -4.84 -10.57 -1.79
CA GLN A 51 -4.96 -11.22 -0.48
C GLN A 51 -5.34 -10.22 0.62
N CYS A 52 -4.70 -9.06 0.69
CA CYS A 52 -5.03 -8.02 1.66
C CYS A 52 -6.49 -7.56 1.50
N LEU A 53 -6.94 -7.33 0.26
CA LEU A 53 -8.33 -6.94 -0.03
C LEU A 53 -9.33 -8.04 0.33
N LEU A 54 -9.00 -9.29 0.07
CA LEU A 54 -9.85 -10.44 0.39
C LEU A 54 -9.96 -10.63 1.91
N ILE A 55 -8.86 -10.51 2.65
CA ILE A 55 -8.85 -10.54 4.11
C ILE A 55 -9.65 -9.35 4.67
N TRP A 56 -9.49 -8.15 4.11
CA TRP A 56 -10.26 -6.98 4.52
C TRP A 56 -11.76 -7.16 4.26
N TYR A 57 -12.13 -7.73 3.11
CA TYR A 57 -13.52 -8.04 2.78
C TYR A 57 -14.11 -9.07 3.73
N ILE A 58 -13.40 -10.17 4.01
CA ILE A 58 -13.83 -11.18 4.98
C ILE A 58 -13.94 -10.55 6.38
N HIS A 59 -12.99 -9.72 6.78
CA HIS A 59 -13.04 -9.02 8.06
C HIS A 59 -14.28 -8.12 8.15
N TYR A 60 -14.59 -7.36 7.11
CA TYR A 60 -15.78 -6.52 7.04
C TYR A 60 -17.09 -7.34 7.05
N ALA A 61 -17.13 -8.47 6.35
CA ALA A 61 -18.30 -9.33 6.26
C ALA A 61 -18.54 -10.16 7.54
N THR A 62 -17.47 -10.58 8.24
CA THR A 62 -17.54 -11.36 9.49
C THR A 62 -17.69 -10.51 10.74
N MET A 63 -17.54 -9.18 10.65
CA MET A 63 -17.96 -8.26 11.70
C MET A 63 -19.45 -8.46 11.98
N LYS A 64 -19.74 -9.10 13.12
CA LYS A 64 -21.08 -9.51 13.57
C LYS A 64 -22.09 -8.36 13.42
N PRO A 65 -23.30 -8.61 12.87
CA PRO A 65 -24.37 -7.61 12.79
C PRO A 65 -24.77 -7.02 14.15
N GLU A 66 -24.48 -7.72 15.26
CA GLU A 66 -24.67 -7.20 16.63
C GLU A 66 -23.83 -5.95 16.97
N GLN A 67 -22.68 -5.74 16.32
CA GLN A 67 -21.88 -4.52 16.52
C GLN A 67 -22.39 -3.34 15.69
N LYS A 68 -23.21 -3.59 14.66
CA LYS A 68 -23.88 -2.53 13.88
C LYS A 68 -25.01 -1.87 14.69
N LYS A 69 -25.70 -2.61 15.56
CA LYS A 69 -26.75 -2.07 16.45
C LYS A 69 -26.23 -1.31 17.68
N LYS A 70 -24.98 -1.54 18.12
CA LYS A 70 -24.36 -0.75 19.20
C LYS A 70 -23.73 0.56 18.73
N LYS A 71 -23.63 0.76 17.41
CA LYS A 71 -23.14 2.00 16.77
C LYS A 71 -24.27 2.78 16.11
N GLU A 72 -25.48 2.75 16.67
CA GLU A 72 -26.32 3.93 16.52
C GLU A 72 -25.54 5.11 17.11
N PRO A 73 -25.26 6.17 16.34
CA PRO A 73 -24.58 7.33 16.89
C PRO A 73 -25.49 7.86 17.99
N LYS A 74 -25.02 7.82 19.23
CA LYS A 74 -25.57 8.71 20.27
C LYS A 74 -25.40 10.11 19.71
N LYS A 75 -26.51 10.67 19.23
CA LYS A 75 -26.62 12.08 18.89
C LYS A 75 -26.07 12.88 20.06
N ASP A 76 -25.25 13.86 19.72
CA ASP A 76 -24.86 14.97 20.58
C ASP A 76 -23.97 14.60 21.78
N ALA A 77 -22.68 14.42 21.49
CA ALA A 77 -21.62 14.82 22.43
C ALA A 77 -21.54 16.36 22.53
N THR A 78 -22.67 17.03 22.86
CA THR A 78 -22.61 18.35 23.47
C THR A 78 -22.07 18.12 24.87
N LYS A 79 -20.77 18.35 25.06
CA LYS A 79 -20.14 18.41 26.39
C LYS A 79 -21.02 19.31 27.29
N PRO A 80 -21.70 18.79 28.34
CA PRO A 80 -22.18 19.70 29.37
C PRO A 80 -20.94 20.31 30.02
N PRO A 81 -20.87 21.64 30.22
CA PRO A 81 -19.75 22.23 30.93
C PRO A 81 -19.69 21.58 32.31
N ALA A 82 -18.50 21.14 32.71
CA ALA A 82 -18.26 20.52 34.00
C ALA A 82 -18.89 21.38 35.11
N LYS A 83 -20.00 20.91 35.67
CA LYS A 83 -20.64 21.56 36.81
C LYS A 83 -19.70 21.39 37.99
N ARG A 84 -18.90 22.43 38.29
CA ARG A 84 -18.04 22.46 39.47
C ARG A 84 -18.90 22.17 40.69
N LEU A 85 -18.53 21.12 41.44
CA LEU A 85 -19.23 20.74 42.66
C LEU A 85 -18.97 21.81 43.75
N PRO A 86 -20.00 22.18 44.54
CA PRO A 86 -19.96 23.34 45.44
C PRO A 86 -18.98 23.23 46.62
N PHE A 87 -18.38 22.06 46.86
CA PHE A 87 -17.42 21.85 47.95
C PHE A 87 -15.96 22.09 47.57
N LEU A 88 -15.63 22.30 46.29
CA LEU A 88 -14.28 22.69 45.83
C LEU A 88 -14.05 24.20 45.92
N ARG A 89 -14.85 24.90 46.74
CA ARG A 89 -14.76 26.32 47.03
C ARG A 89 -14.62 26.47 48.55
N ALA A 90 -13.47 26.06 49.07
CA ALA A 90 -13.00 26.32 50.42
C ALA A 90 -11.56 26.83 50.31
#